data_AF-A0A938K580-F1
#
_entry.id   AF-A0A938K580-F1
#
_cell.length_a   1.000
_cell.length_b   1.000
_cell.length_c   1.000
_cell.angle_alpha   90.00
_cell.angle_beta   90.00
_cell.angle_gamma   90.00
#
_symmetry.space_group_name_H-M   'P 1'
#
loop_
_entity.id
_entity.type
_entity.pdbx_description
1 polymer ?
#
loop_
_entity_poly.entity_id
_entity_poly.type
_entity_poly.pdbx_seq_one_letter_code
_entity_poly.pdbx_strand_id
1 'polypeptide(L)' 'FLVSIRDSAQEAIEGTATMFKVAPELVANSPFALMGPPAKIAEDLLARRDRWGFSYIIVGGEDVNGFAPVIKILAGK' A
#
# COMPACT_ATOMS: atom_id res chain seq x y z
N PHE A 1 -4.30 -1.67 -7.59
CA PHE A 1 -3.41 -0.87 -6.71
C PHE A 1 -1.98 -1.22 -7.07
N LEU A 2 -1.03 -0.28 -6.91
CA LEU A 2 0.38 -0.62 -6.90
C LEU A 2 0.71 -1.12 -5.50
N VAL A 3 1.11 -2.38 -5.37
CA VAL A 3 1.38 -3.01 -4.08
C VAL A 3 2.86 -3.36 -4.01
N SER A 4 3.51 -2.96 -2.93
CA SER A 4 4.88 -3.40 -2.62
C SER A 4 5.01 -3.59 -1.11
N ILE A 5 4.96 -4.86 -0.69
CA ILE A 5 5.16 -5.24 0.71
C ILE A 5 6.67 -5.37 0.96
N ARG A 6 7.24 -4.45 1.75
CA ARG A 6 8.68 -4.38 2.07
C ARG A 6 8.89 -3.81 3.47
N ASP A 7 10.03 -4.05 4.09
CA ASP A 7 10.35 -3.49 5.41
C ASP A 7 10.47 -1.95 5.35
N SER A 8 11.01 -1.41 4.26
CA SER A 8 11.15 0.02 4.03
C SER A 8 10.11 0.55 3.03
N ALA A 9 9.19 1.39 3.51
CA ALA A 9 8.27 2.12 2.65
C ALA A 9 9.03 3.11 1.73
N GLN A 10 10.09 3.73 2.25
CA GLN A 10 10.86 4.72 1.51
C GLN A 10 11.51 4.12 0.27
N GLU A 11 12.16 2.95 0.41
CA GLU A 11 12.77 2.26 -0.73
C GLU A 11 11.74 1.85 -1.78
N ALA A 12 10.56 1.37 -1.34
CA ALA A 12 9.47 1.01 -2.23
C ALA A 12 8.93 2.24 -3.01
N ILE A 13 8.79 3.38 -2.33
CA ILE A 13 8.35 4.65 -2.90
C ILE A 13 9.37 5.15 -3.93
N GLU A 14 10.65 5.21 -3.57
CA GLU A 14 11.72 5.69 -4.44
C GLU A 14 11.89 4.82 -5.69
N GLY A 15 11.84 3.49 -5.53
CA GLY A 15 11.91 2.55 -6.65
C GLY A 15 10.73 2.74 -7.62
N THR A 16 9.51 2.88 -7.08
CA THR A 16 8.31 3.14 -7.89
C THR A 16 8.38 4.50 -8.58
N ALA A 17 8.78 5.55 -7.87
CA ALA A 17 8.92 6.89 -8.41
C ALA A 17 9.92 6.94 -9.56
N THR A 18 11.04 6.24 -9.42
CA THR A 18 12.06 6.08 -10.47
C THR A 18 11.50 5.36 -11.69
N MET A 19 10.79 4.24 -11.49
CA MET A 19 10.17 3.47 -12.58
C MET A 19 9.19 4.32 -13.40
N PHE A 20 8.37 5.13 -12.74
CA PHE A 20 7.38 5.99 -13.38
C PHE A 20 7.91 7.37 -13.79
N LYS A 21 9.16 7.72 -13.45
CA LYS A 21 9.78 9.04 -13.67
C LYS A 21 8.96 10.20 -13.10
N VAL A 22 8.48 10.03 -11.86
CA VAL A 22 7.70 11.03 -11.12
C VAL A 22 8.37 11.39 -9.80
N ALA A 23 7.92 12.48 -9.17
CA ALA A 23 8.38 12.85 -7.84
C ALA A 23 7.95 11.80 -6.78
N PRO A 24 8.81 11.41 -5.82
CA PRO A 24 8.48 10.45 -4.77
C PRO A 24 7.23 10.79 -3.97
N GLU A 25 6.99 12.09 -3.75
CA GLU A 25 5.84 12.60 -3.00
C GLU A 25 4.52 12.28 -3.70
N LEU A 26 4.50 12.18 -5.03
CA LEU A 26 3.31 11.78 -5.78
C LEU A 26 2.97 10.31 -5.53
N VAL A 27 3.99 9.44 -5.39
CA VAL A 27 3.79 8.03 -5.04
C VAL A 27 3.39 7.90 -3.57
N ALA A 28 4.10 8.59 -2.67
CA ALA A 28 3.85 8.53 -1.23
C ALA A 28 2.43 8.97 -0.85
N ASN A 29 1.90 9.99 -1.53
CA ASN A 29 0.56 10.53 -1.28
C ASN A 29 -0.53 9.93 -2.19
N SER A 30 -0.17 8.98 -3.07
CA SER A 30 -1.13 8.36 -3.97
C SER A 30 -2.13 7.49 -3.20
N PRO A 31 -3.44 7.66 -3.42
CA PRO A 31 -4.45 6.76 -2.84
C PRO A 31 -4.39 5.34 -3.43
N PHE A 32 -3.63 5.13 -4.51
CA PHE A 32 -3.55 3.87 -5.26
C PHE A 32 -2.25 3.11 -5.03
N ALA A 33 -1.29 3.69 -4.30
CA ALA A 33 -0.04 3.04 -3.89
C ALA A 33 -0.16 2.49 -2.47
N LEU A 34 0.23 1.24 -2.27
CA LEU A 34 0.30 0.56 -0.98
C LEU A 34 1.74 0.05 -0.81
N MET A 35 2.55 0.84 -0.12
CA MET A 35 4.00 0.67 -0.08
C MET A 35 4.51 0.57 1.35
N GLY A 36 5.30 -0.46 1.64
CA GLY A 36 6.00 -0.62 2.91
C GLY A 36 5.51 -1.79 3.76
N PRO A 37 5.73 -1.75 5.09
CA PRO A 37 5.49 -2.90 5.93
C PRO A 37 3.98 -3.12 6.14
N PRO A 38 3.55 -4.36 6.44
CA PRO A 38 2.13 -4.69 6.52
C PRO A 38 1.31 -3.81 7.46
N ALA A 39 1.86 -3.39 8.61
CA ALA A 39 1.19 -2.51 9.57
C ALA A 39 0.88 -1.13 8.97
N LYS A 40 1.85 -0.51 8.29
CA LYS A 40 1.66 0.76 7.60
C LYS A 40 0.61 0.64 6.50
N ILE A 41 0.66 -0.42 5.70
CA ILE A 41 -0.32 -0.65 4.63
C ILE A 41 -1.73 -0.79 5.22
N ALA A 42 -1.89 -1.50 6.35
CA ALA A 42 -3.17 -1.61 7.04
C ALA A 42 -3.67 -0.24 7.54
N GLU A 43 -2.80 0.56 8.16
CA GLU A 43 -3.12 1.92 8.60
C GLU A 43 -3.54 2.82 7.44
N ASP A 44 -2.80 2.80 6.33
CA ASP A 44 -3.14 3.54 5.12
C ASP A 44 -4.55 3.14 4.64
N LEU A 45 -4.86 1.84 4.58
CA LEU A 45 -6.19 1.38 4.15
C LEU A 45 -7.32 1.85 5.07
N LEU A 46 -7.10 1.82 6.38
CA LEU A 46 -8.09 2.31 7.35
C LEU A 46 -8.29 3.82 7.22
N ALA A 47 -7.20 4.59 7.09
CA ALA A 47 -7.27 6.04 6.88
C ALA A 47 -7.96 6.40 5.56
N ARG A 48 -7.78 5.58 4.51
CA ARG A 48 -8.46 5.75 3.22
C ARG A 48 -9.94 5.39 3.29
N ARG A 49 -10.30 4.34 4.04
CA ARG A 49 -11.70 3.99 4.33
C ARG A 49 -12.40 5.14 5.05
N ASP A 50 -11.78 5.70 6.07
CA ASP A 50 -12.34 6.81 6.85
C ASP A 50 -12.48 8.10 6.01
N ARG A 51 -11.43 8.47 5.27
CA ARG A 51 -11.39 9.72 4.50
C ARG A 51 -12.23 9.69 3.23
N TRP A 52 -12.23 8.56 2.51
CA TRP A 52 -12.80 8.46 1.15
C TRP A 52 -13.87 7.40 1.00
N GLY A 53 -14.16 6.61 2.03
CA GLY A 53 -15.19 5.56 1.97
C GLY A 53 -14.79 4.33 1.16
N PHE A 54 -13.50 4.06 0.97
CA PHE A 54 -13.05 2.86 0.25
C PHE A 54 -13.54 1.57 0.95
N SER A 55 -14.26 0.73 0.22
CA SER A 55 -14.85 -0.51 0.73
C SER A 55 -14.15 -1.78 0.25
N TYR A 56 -13.32 -1.69 -0.78
CA TYR A 56 -12.52 -2.81 -1.30
C TYR A 56 -11.26 -2.32 -2.01
N ILE A 57 -10.29 -3.22 -2.16
CA ILE A 57 -9.10 -3.04 -2.99
C ILE A 57 -8.87 -4.28 -3.84
N ILE A 58 -8.05 -4.13 -4.88
CA ILE A 58 -7.60 -5.25 -5.72
C ILE A 58 -6.09 -5.38 -5.56
N VAL A 59 -5.66 -6.57 -5.17
CA VAL A 59 -4.25 -6.98 -5.02
C VAL A 59 -3.90 -7.93 -6.17
N GLY A 60 -2.74 -7.74 -6.78
CA GLY A 60 -2.25 -8.60 -7.87
C GLY A 60 -2.03 -10.03 -7.40
N GLY A 61 -2.15 -10.99 -8.32
CA GLY A 61 -2.02 -12.42 -7.99
C GLY A 61 -0.66 -12.76 -7.38
N GLU A 62 0.40 -12.14 -7.89
CA GLU A 62 1.77 -12.26 -7.40
C GLU A 62 1.96 -11.75 -5.96
N ASP A 63 1.14 -10.80 -5.53
CA ASP A 63 1.27 -10.14 -4.22
C ASP A 63 0.42 -10.79 -3.12
N VAL A 64 -0.51 -11.69 -3.46
CA VAL A 64 -1.50 -12.24 -2.52
C VAL A 64 -0.86 -12.84 -1.27
N ASN A 65 0.21 -13.63 -1.43
CA ASN A 65 0.89 -14.25 -0.30
C ASN A 65 1.61 -13.22 0.58
N GLY A 66 2.28 -12.24 -0.04
CA GLY A 66 2.94 -11.15 0.67
C GLY A 66 1.95 -10.23 1.39
N PHE A 67 0.70 -10.16 0.90
CA PHE A 67 -0.35 -9.35 1.49
C PHE A 67 -1.08 -10.02 2.66
N ALA A 68 -0.95 -11.34 2.84
CA ALA A 68 -1.62 -12.08 3.91
C ALA A 68 -1.43 -11.49 5.33
N PRO A 69 -0.25 -10.97 5.74
CA PRO A 69 -0.09 -10.31 7.03
C PRO A 69 -0.95 -9.04 7.19
N VAL A 70 -1.19 -8.28 6.12
CA VAL A 70 -2.07 -7.09 6.15
C VAL A 70 -3.49 -7.52 6.48
N ILE A 71 -3.98 -8.59 5.82
CA ILE A 71 -5.31 -9.15 6.07
C ILE A 71 -5.46 -9.55 7.53
N LYS A 72 -4.44 -10.20 8.10
CA LYS A 72 -4.43 -10.60 9.52
C LYS A 72 -4.58 -9.39 10.46
N ILE A 73 -3.95 -8.26 10.15
CA ILE A 73 -4.06 -7.02 10.95
C ILE A 73 -5.45 -6.40 10.85
N LEU A 74 -6.05 -6.45 9.66
CA LEU A 74 -7.37 -5.87 9.38
C LEU A 74 -8.54 -6.76 9.81
N ALA A 75 -8.30 -8.05 10.06
CA ALA A 75 -9.34 -8.98 10.47
C ALA A 75 -10.07 -8.48 11.73
N GLY A 76 -11.37 -8.24 11.60
CA GLY A 76 -12.23 -7.74 12.69
C GLY A 76 -12.24 -6.23 12.91
N LYS A 77 -11.72 -5.43 11.96
CA LYS A 77 -11.74 -3.95 12.00
C LYS A 77 -12.69 -3.31 11.00
#